data_AF-X0AZ94-F1
#
_entry.id   AF-X0AZ94-F1
#
_cell.length_a   1.000
_cell.length_b   1.000
_cell.length_c   1.000
_cell.angle_alpha   90.00
_cell.angle_beta   90.00
_cell.angle_gamma   90.00
#
_symmetry.space_group_name_H-M   'P 1'
#
loop_
_entity.id
_entity.type
_entity.pdbx_description
1 polymer ?
#
loop_
_entity_poly.entity_id
_entity_poly.type
_entity_poly.pdbx_seq_one_letter_code
_entity_poly.pdbx_strand_id
1 'polypeptide(L)'
;MALEPDLKEELRDQIHDCINKRGVHQECDVGWFRQDLKPNPPTRLIDVDTNDPSIVRLIVTAEDLQKDFIPKYLTLSYCWGSTNGHAKTTRATIAARREGIAVHSLPKTIQDAIQLTRLLKFRYLWIDAICIIQSDLDDVYLDDWNTEAPRIGSYYLHSKCLISASAASDSSQGLFVKQNARKYPLRTCALAFKNEKQEYICLSVPRPSPSEDWPAEPLRSRGWCLQEAVLSPRILHWSKHALIWQCHGTTKSPTYGNDLNTARDIRTSQSHISFAQEPDHAMAIAWTELISRYSKMHFTFETDRLVAIQGLANRLVDLHGGEYFAGVFRSHLAGGLLWKNSYDKAHNALAGVPTWSWATRCLNIWFLPVSHSFIRSTKPNVFPYNRSPINLDTPEKRALRFEAPLLNINLGRPFTETDIVSTVQRPVFSCHVSFTEDSEDEYVVNFEYDAERLMPERFDMLEVLFLGLHVLHKLRGYISPSEFEESTVIDPDTIVSCEGILLRKAGQYYERIGRLDFDMPKNYKRRISLKKLMDSNRKNVCLI
;
A
#
# COMPACT_ATOMS: atom_id res chain seq x y z
N MET A 1 -21.54 -12.51 -24.90
CA MET A 1 -20.35 -13.01 -25.63
C MET A 1 -19.73 -14.10 -24.76
N ALA A 2 -19.54 -15.31 -25.27
CA ALA A 2 -18.98 -16.42 -24.49
C ALA A 2 -17.45 -16.46 -24.68
N LEU A 3 -16.71 -16.85 -23.63
CA LEU A 3 -15.29 -17.20 -23.74
C LEU A 3 -15.09 -18.24 -24.87
N GLU A 4 -14.09 -18.00 -25.73
CA GLU A 4 -13.70 -18.93 -26.79
C GLU A 4 -13.35 -20.32 -26.21
N PRO A 5 -13.74 -21.44 -26.84
CA PRO A 5 -13.51 -22.79 -26.32
C PRO A 5 -12.05 -23.06 -25.93
N ASP A 6 -11.11 -22.72 -26.81
CA ASP A 6 -9.68 -22.99 -26.61
C ASP A 6 -9.13 -22.25 -25.38
N LEU A 7 -9.59 -21.00 -25.18
CA LEU A 7 -9.20 -20.20 -24.02
C LEU A 7 -9.72 -20.79 -22.70
N LYS A 8 -10.87 -21.47 -22.73
CA LYS A 8 -11.45 -22.09 -21.54
C LYS A 8 -10.61 -23.27 -21.06
N GLU A 9 -10.13 -24.08 -22.00
CA GLU A 9 -9.26 -25.23 -21.69
C GLU A 9 -7.90 -24.74 -21.22
N GLU A 10 -7.30 -23.78 -21.93
CA GLU A 10 -6.01 -23.20 -21.55
C GLU A 10 -6.02 -22.62 -20.13
N LEU A 11 -7.05 -21.84 -19.78
CA LEU A 11 -7.17 -21.27 -18.43
C LEU A 11 -7.36 -22.32 -17.35
N ARG A 12 -8.16 -23.35 -17.65
CA ARG A 12 -8.39 -24.44 -16.71
C ARG A 12 -7.08 -25.16 -16.45
N ASP A 13 -6.36 -25.53 -17.50
CA ASP A 13 -5.11 -26.28 -17.38
C ASP A 13 -4.04 -25.48 -16.66
N GLN A 14 -3.86 -24.20 -17.00
CA GLN A 14 -2.91 -23.32 -16.29
C GLN A 14 -3.21 -23.20 -14.79
N ILE A 15 -4.49 -23.01 -14.42
CA ILE A 15 -4.88 -22.91 -13.02
C ILE A 15 -4.68 -24.24 -12.30
N HIS A 16 -5.09 -25.35 -12.91
CA HIS A 16 -4.97 -26.68 -12.30
C HIS A 16 -3.52 -27.11 -12.19
N ASP A 17 -2.68 -26.88 -13.18
CA ASP A 17 -1.25 -27.16 -13.13
C ASP A 17 -0.57 -26.32 -12.04
N CYS A 18 -0.91 -25.04 -11.94
CA CYS A 18 -0.34 -24.18 -10.92
C CYS A 18 -0.81 -24.54 -9.50
N ILE A 19 -2.07 -24.91 -9.32
CA ILE A 19 -2.62 -25.34 -8.02
C ILE A 19 -2.03 -26.69 -7.60
N ASN A 20 -1.85 -27.61 -8.55
CA ASN A 20 -1.33 -28.96 -8.31
C ASN A 20 0.20 -29.06 -8.45
N LYS A 21 0.90 -27.93 -8.58
CA LYS A 21 2.37 -27.82 -8.69
C LYS A 21 2.97 -28.67 -9.82
N ARG A 22 2.29 -28.74 -10.97
CA ARG A 22 2.72 -29.50 -12.16
C ARG A 22 3.60 -28.66 -13.08
N GLY A 23 4.49 -29.31 -13.81
CA GLY A 23 5.36 -28.68 -14.81
C GLY A 23 6.23 -27.56 -14.22
N VAL A 24 6.16 -26.37 -14.81
CA VAL A 24 6.93 -25.17 -14.40
C VAL A 24 6.46 -24.54 -13.08
N HIS A 25 5.46 -25.11 -12.41
CA HIS A 25 4.86 -24.56 -11.19
C HIS A 25 5.25 -25.30 -9.91
N GLN A 26 6.29 -26.13 -9.93
CA GLN A 26 6.77 -26.87 -8.75
C GLN A 26 7.07 -25.95 -7.56
N GLU A 27 7.51 -24.72 -7.83
CA GLU A 27 7.82 -23.69 -6.83
C GLU A 27 6.73 -22.60 -6.66
N CYS A 28 5.61 -22.64 -7.42
CA CYS A 28 4.57 -21.59 -7.36
C CYS A 28 3.73 -21.59 -6.07
N ASP A 29 3.92 -22.56 -5.19
CA ASP A 29 3.35 -22.59 -3.84
C ASP A 29 4.52 -22.51 -2.86
N VAL A 30 5.06 -21.30 -2.75
CA VAL A 30 6.08 -20.94 -1.79
C VAL A 30 5.55 -21.26 -0.39
N GLY A 31 6.04 -22.34 0.22
CA GLY A 31 5.63 -22.77 1.56
C GLY A 31 5.83 -21.68 2.62
N TRP A 32 6.75 -20.75 2.38
CA TRP A 32 6.91 -19.56 3.21
C TRP A 32 5.69 -18.62 3.13
N PHE A 33 5.00 -18.49 2.00
CA PHE A 33 3.84 -17.59 1.84
C PHE A 33 2.55 -18.11 2.49
N ARG A 34 2.53 -19.38 2.96
CA ARG A 34 1.37 -20.01 3.62
C ARG A 34 1.82 -20.79 4.86
N GLN A 35 2.34 -20.07 5.84
CA GLN A 35 2.74 -20.65 7.13
C GLN A 35 1.57 -20.84 8.11
N ASP A 36 0.35 -20.42 7.76
CA ASP A 36 -0.80 -20.50 8.67
C ASP A 36 -1.23 -21.96 8.85
N LEU A 37 -1.10 -22.46 10.09
CA LEU A 37 -1.41 -23.83 10.45
C LEU A 37 -2.89 -24.21 10.24
N LYS A 38 -3.81 -23.23 10.26
CA LYS A 38 -5.24 -23.38 9.93
C LYS A 38 -5.84 -22.06 9.40
N PRO A 39 -6.12 -21.93 8.09
CA PRO A 39 -6.77 -20.75 7.55
C PRO A 39 -8.24 -20.70 7.96
N ASN A 40 -8.69 -19.58 8.51
CA ASN A 40 -10.11 -19.34 8.75
C ASN A 40 -10.80 -18.97 7.42
N PRO A 41 -11.88 -19.67 7.02
CA PRO A 41 -12.59 -19.31 5.82
C PRO A 41 -13.26 -17.93 5.97
N PRO A 42 -13.60 -17.26 4.86
CA PRO A 42 -14.47 -16.08 4.89
C PRO A 42 -15.76 -16.38 5.64
N THR A 43 -16.31 -15.41 6.35
CA THR A 43 -17.57 -15.57 7.10
C THR A 43 -18.71 -15.99 6.16
N ARG A 44 -18.70 -15.47 4.94
CA ARG A 44 -19.69 -15.77 3.90
C ARG A 44 -19.03 -16.05 2.56
N LEU A 45 -19.65 -16.91 1.77
CA LEU A 45 -19.24 -17.27 0.41
C LEU A 45 -20.48 -17.37 -0.49
N ILE A 46 -20.30 -17.22 -1.80
CA ILE A 46 -21.33 -17.51 -2.80
C ILE A 46 -21.14 -18.94 -3.27
N ASP A 47 -22.14 -19.79 -3.07
CA ASP A 47 -22.23 -21.11 -3.69
C ASP A 47 -22.79 -20.98 -5.10
N VAL A 48 -21.92 -21.23 -6.09
CA VAL A 48 -22.27 -21.14 -7.50
C VAL A 48 -22.76 -22.47 -8.09
N ASP A 49 -22.68 -23.58 -7.34
CA ASP A 49 -23.04 -24.92 -7.79
C ASP A 49 -24.37 -25.36 -7.18
N THR A 50 -25.45 -24.72 -7.63
CA THR A 50 -26.82 -25.05 -7.21
C THR A 50 -27.52 -25.90 -8.29
N ASN A 51 -28.62 -26.54 -7.92
CA ASN A 51 -29.42 -27.36 -8.85
C ASN A 51 -29.91 -26.58 -10.09
N ASP A 52 -30.11 -25.27 -9.95
CA ASP A 52 -30.48 -24.38 -11.04
C ASP A 52 -29.29 -23.45 -11.38
N PRO A 53 -28.67 -23.58 -12.55
CA PRO A 53 -27.52 -22.75 -12.92
C PRO A 53 -27.87 -21.25 -13.02
N SER A 54 -29.14 -20.87 -13.10
CA SER A 54 -29.58 -19.47 -13.09
C SER A 54 -29.61 -18.85 -11.69
N ILE A 55 -29.44 -19.67 -10.64
CA ILE A 55 -29.46 -19.26 -9.23
C ILE A 55 -28.12 -19.55 -8.56
N VAL A 56 -27.68 -18.64 -7.70
CA VAL A 56 -26.58 -18.84 -6.73
C VAL A 56 -27.08 -18.55 -5.32
N ARG A 57 -26.36 -18.98 -4.28
CA ARG A 57 -26.77 -18.74 -2.89
C ARG A 57 -25.65 -18.14 -2.08
N LEU A 58 -25.99 -17.19 -1.21
CA LEU A 58 -25.09 -16.75 -0.15
C LEU A 58 -25.11 -17.79 0.98
N ILE A 59 -23.95 -18.27 1.39
CA ILE A 59 -23.81 -19.20 2.52
C ILE A 59 -23.01 -18.55 3.64
N VAL A 60 -23.35 -18.87 4.88
CA VAL A 60 -22.56 -18.56 6.07
C VAL A 60 -21.73 -19.78 6.39
N THR A 61 -20.40 -19.65 6.31
CA THR A 61 -19.49 -20.80 6.33
C THR A 61 -19.54 -21.59 7.62
N ALA A 62 -19.75 -20.92 8.76
CA ALA A 62 -19.86 -21.56 10.07
C ALA A 62 -21.19 -22.33 10.28
N GLU A 63 -22.23 -21.99 9.51
CA GLU A 63 -23.58 -22.56 9.66
C GLU A 63 -23.87 -23.63 8.60
N ASP A 64 -23.50 -23.34 7.35
CA ASP A 64 -23.90 -24.13 6.19
C ASP A 64 -22.86 -25.18 5.77
N LEU A 65 -21.62 -25.09 6.25
CA LEU A 65 -20.55 -26.05 5.95
C LEU A 65 -20.25 -26.96 7.14
N GLN A 66 -19.77 -28.16 6.86
CA GLN A 66 -19.35 -29.10 7.90
C GLN A 66 -18.21 -28.49 8.74
N LYS A 67 -18.24 -28.79 10.05
CA LYS A 67 -17.14 -28.45 10.95
C LYS A 67 -15.83 -29.00 10.40
N ASP A 68 -14.78 -28.18 10.40
CA ASP A 68 -13.45 -28.48 9.83
C ASP A 68 -13.36 -28.56 8.29
N PHE A 69 -14.46 -28.35 7.55
CA PHE A 69 -14.38 -28.23 6.09
C PHE A 69 -13.73 -26.90 5.69
N ILE A 70 -12.66 -26.98 4.89
CA ILE A 70 -11.96 -25.81 4.35
C ILE A 70 -12.40 -25.60 2.90
N PRO A 71 -13.30 -24.63 2.63
CA PRO A 71 -13.78 -24.38 1.27
C PRO A 71 -12.63 -23.88 0.38
N LYS A 72 -12.56 -24.42 -0.85
CA LYS A 72 -11.71 -23.86 -1.91
C LYS A 72 -12.53 -22.85 -2.69
N TYR A 73 -12.13 -21.59 -2.67
CA TYR A 73 -12.88 -20.49 -3.29
C TYR A 73 -11.99 -19.60 -4.17
N LEU A 74 -12.63 -18.87 -5.08
CA LEU A 74 -12.04 -17.77 -5.84
C LEU A 74 -12.47 -16.42 -5.25
N THR A 75 -11.74 -15.36 -5.54
CA THR A 75 -12.12 -13.98 -5.19
C THR A 75 -12.31 -13.15 -6.45
N LEU A 76 -13.15 -12.10 -6.39
CA LEU A 76 -13.31 -11.11 -7.45
C LEU A 76 -12.84 -9.73 -6.96
N SER A 77 -11.96 -9.09 -7.73
CA SER A 77 -11.60 -7.67 -7.58
C SER A 77 -12.09 -6.90 -8.81
N TYR A 78 -12.88 -5.85 -8.59
CA TYR A 78 -13.52 -5.09 -9.66
C TYR A 78 -13.92 -3.67 -9.20
N CYS A 79 -14.07 -2.75 -10.16
CA CYS A 79 -14.64 -1.44 -9.86
C CYS A 79 -16.16 -1.57 -9.74
N TRP A 80 -16.71 -1.20 -8.58
CA TRP A 80 -18.16 -1.16 -8.38
C TRP A 80 -18.84 -0.20 -9.36
N GLY A 81 -18.27 1.00 -9.50
CA GLY A 81 -18.87 2.08 -10.29
C GLY A 81 -20.24 2.49 -9.74
N SER A 82 -21.11 2.95 -10.64
CA SER A 82 -22.45 3.46 -10.34
C SER A 82 -23.53 2.37 -10.30
N THR A 83 -23.29 1.20 -10.88
CA THR A 83 -24.32 0.18 -11.13
C THR A 83 -24.30 -1.02 -10.17
N ASN A 84 -23.49 -0.98 -9.10
CA ASN A 84 -23.31 -2.13 -8.21
C ASN A 84 -24.43 -2.34 -7.18
N GLY A 85 -25.50 -1.54 -7.21
CA GLY A 85 -26.57 -1.57 -6.19
C GLY A 85 -27.19 -2.96 -6.01
N HIS A 86 -27.53 -3.64 -7.10
CA HIS A 86 -28.12 -4.99 -7.06
C HIS A 86 -27.18 -6.06 -6.50
N ALA A 87 -25.87 -5.82 -6.45
CA ALA A 87 -24.92 -6.74 -5.84
C ALA A 87 -24.85 -6.60 -4.32
N LYS A 88 -25.28 -5.48 -3.72
CA LYS A 88 -25.09 -5.23 -2.29
C LYS A 88 -25.97 -6.12 -1.41
N THR A 89 -25.35 -6.87 -0.50
CA THR A 89 -26.07 -7.51 0.60
C THR A 89 -26.26 -6.50 1.72
N THR A 90 -27.48 -6.35 2.20
CA THR A 90 -27.86 -5.55 3.37
C THR A 90 -28.50 -6.47 4.41
N ARG A 91 -28.70 -6.02 5.65
CA ARG A 91 -29.42 -6.86 6.64
C ARG A 91 -30.83 -7.23 6.19
N ALA A 92 -31.52 -6.34 5.49
CA ALA A 92 -32.85 -6.61 4.95
C ALA A 92 -32.83 -7.70 3.87
N THR A 93 -31.74 -7.83 3.12
CA THR A 93 -31.66 -8.74 1.96
C THR A 93 -30.90 -10.04 2.23
N ILE A 94 -30.18 -10.15 3.36
CA ILE A 94 -29.34 -11.33 3.66
C ILE A 94 -30.14 -12.63 3.68
N ALA A 95 -31.32 -12.65 4.32
CA ALA A 95 -32.15 -13.86 4.40
C ALA A 95 -32.59 -14.34 3.01
N ALA A 96 -33.12 -13.43 2.18
CA ALA A 96 -33.50 -13.74 0.80
C ALA A 96 -32.30 -14.21 -0.05
N ARG A 97 -31.14 -13.60 0.13
CA ARG A 97 -29.91 -14.00 -0.60
C ARG A 97 -29.40 -15.38 -0.22
N ARG A 98 -29.72 -15.89 0.97
CA ARG A 98 -29.42 -17.28 1.38
C ARG A 98 -30.34 -18.29 0.70
N GLU A 99 -31.59 -17.92 0.43
CA GLU A 99 -32.53 -18.77 -0.32
C GLU A 99 -32.16 -18.87 -1.80
N GLY A 100 -31.79 -17.73 -2.41
CA GLY A 100 -31.34 -17.68 -3.79
C GLY A 100 -31.13 -16.27 -4.31
N ILE A 101 -30.18 -16.13 -5.22
CA ILE A 101 -29.89 -14.90 -5.96
C ILE A 101 -29.96 -15.24 -7.44
N ALA A 102 -30.86 -14.59 -8.15
CA ALA A 102 -30.98 -14.75 -9.59
C ALA A 102 -29.76 -14.13 -10.28
N VAL A 103 -28.97 -14.94 -10.99
CA VAL A 103 -27.70 -14.50 -11.60
C VAL A 103 -27.92 -13.32 -12.56
N HIS A 104 -28.99 -13.34 -13.34
CA HIS A 104 -29.30 -12.28 -14.31
C HIS A 104 -29.58 -10.91 -13.65
N SER A 105 -29.93 -10.88 -12.36
CA SER A 105 -30.16 -9.64 -11.60
C SER A 105 -28.87 -8.97 -11.13
N LEU A 106 -27.75 -9.71 -11.14
CA LEU A 106 -26.45 -9.19 -10.72
C LEU A 106 -25.78 -8.40 -11.83
N PRO A 107 -24.86 -7.45 -11.51
CA PRO A 107 -24.07 -6.75 -12.52
C PRO A 107 -23.27 -7.71 -13.42
N LYS A 108 -23.04 -7.29 -14.67
CA LYS A 108 -22.44 -8.14 -15.71
C LYS A 108 -21.07 -8.72 -15.30
N THR A 109 -20.23 -7.93 -14.62
CA THR A 109 -18.92 -8.38 -14.13
C THR A 109 -19.04 -9.52 -13.14
N ILE A 110 -20.04 -9.48 -12.26
CA ILE A 110 -20.32 -10.56 -11.30
C ILE A 110 -20.88 -11.79 -12.01
N GLN A 111 -21.78 -11.61 -12.99
CA GLN A 111 -22.29 -12.73 -13.81
C GLN A 111 -21.14 -13.47 -14.51
N ASP A 112 -20.23 -12.73 -15.12
CA ASP A 112 -19.07 -13.29 -15.82
C ASP A 112 -18.12 -14.00 -14.83
N ALA A 113 -17.92 -13.45 -13.62
CA ALA A 113 -17.12 -14.07 -12.58
C ALA A 113 -17.73 -15.40 -12.08
N ILE A 114 -19.06 -15.45 -11.90
CA ILE A 114 -19.79 -16.70 -11.57
C ILE A 114 -19.60 -17.73 -12.69
N GLN A 115 -19.78 -17.32 -13.95
CA GLN A 115 -19.59 -18.19 -15.10
C GLN A 115 -18.16 -18.76 -15.16
N LEU A 116 -17.16 -17.90 -14.95
CA LEU A 116 -15.76 -18.29 -14.93
C LEU A 116 -15.46 -19.24 -13.76
N THR A 117 -15.99 -18.97 -12.57
CA THR A 117 -15.81 -19.84 -11.39
C THR A 117 -16.28 -21.26 -11.67
N ARG A 118 -17.47 -21.41 -12.26
CA ARG A 118 -18.02 -22.71 -12.69
C ARG A 118 -17.16 -23.37 -13.76
N LEU A 119 -16.70 -22.59 -14.75
CA LEU A 119 -15.83 -23.08 -15.82
C LEU A 119 -14.53 -23.70 -15.28
N LEU A 120 -13.94 -23.04 -14.28
CA LEU A 120 -12.73 -23.45 -13.59
C LEU A 120 -12.96 -24.56 -12.55
N LYS A 121 -14.19 -25.09 -12.45
CA LYS A 121 -14.57 -26.19 -11.55
C LYS A 121 -14.40 -25.83 -10.06
N PHE A 122 -14.60 -24.56 -9.72
CA PHE A 122 -14.75 -24.11 -8.34
C PHE A 122 -16.23 -23.93 -8.00
N ARG A 123 -16.59 -24.25 -6.75
CA ARG A 123 -17.95 -24.12 -6.22
C ARG A 123 -18.18 -22.79 -5.49
N TYR A 124 -17.14 -22.23 -4.89
CA TYR A 124 -17.28 -21.06 -4.03
C TYR A 124 -16.58 -19.83 -4.63
N LEU A 125 -17.25 -18.69 -4.54
CA LEU A 125 -16.75 -17.38 -4.95
C LEU A 125 -16.96 -16.39 -3.81
N TRP A 126 -15.97 -15.53 -3.56
CA TRP A 126 -16.07 -14.43 -2.61
C TRP A 126 -16.07 -13.10 -3.38
N ILE A 127 -17.06 -12.25 -3.06
CA ILE A 127 -17.21 -10.90 -3.62
C ILE A 127 -17.61 -9.99 -2.47
N ASP A 128 -16.83 -8.94 -2.23
CA ASP A 128 -17.02 -7.96 -1.13
C ASP A 128 -18.47 -7.45 -1.04
N ALA A 129 -19.04 -6.98 -2.14
CA ALA A 129 -20.40 -6.42 -2.19
C ALA A 129 -21.49 -7.41 -1.75
N ILE A 130 -21.27 -8.72 -1.94
CA ILE A 130 -22.24 -9.77 -1.62
C ILE A 130 -21.93 -10.44 -0.27
N CYS A 131 -20.66 -10.59 0.07
CA CYS A 131 -20.20 -11.36 1.23
C CYS A 131 -19.97 -10.51 2.48
N ILE A 132 -20.02 -9.18 2.36
CA ILE A 132 -19.97 -8.23 3.48
C ILE A 132 -21.32 -7.49 3.52
N ILE A 133 -21.88 -7.30 4.71
CA ILE A 133 -23.10 -6.51 4.88
C ILE A 133 -22.75 -5.03 4.62
N GLN A 134 -23.40 -4.47 3.62
CA GLN A 134 -23.23 -3.10 3.16
C GLN A 134 -24.19 -2.16 3.87
N SER A 135 -23.86 -0.88 3.85
CA SER A 135 -24.75 0.18 4.33
C SER A 135 -26.07 0.22 3.56
N ASP A 136 -27.14 0.51 4.29
CA ASP A 136 -28.46 0.89 3.78
C ASP A 136 -28.89 2.20 4.48
N LEU A 137 -29.95 2.86 4.00
CA LEU A 137 -30.36 4.21 4.43
C LEU A 137 -30.50 4.38 5.96
N ASP A 138 -30.86 3.32 6.69
CA ASP A 138 -31.23 3.38 8.11
C ASP A 138 -30.48 2.37 9.02
N ASP A 139 -29.41 1.72 8.57
CA ASP A 139 -28.79 0.58 9.28
C ASP A 139 -27.30 0.79 9.66
N VAL A 140 -26.97 0.38 10.88
CA VAL A 140 -25.60 0.31 11.40
C VAL A 140 -24.98 -1.02 10.93
N TYR A 141 -24.42 -1.00 9.73
CA TYR A 141 -23.62 -2.08 9.14
C TYR A 141 -22.21 -2.22 9.75
N LEU A 142 -21.85 -1.31 10.66
CA LEU A 142 -20.49 -1.15 11.16
C LEU A 142 -20.01 -2.34 12.01
N ASP A 143 -20.88 -3.11 12.64
CA ASP A 143 -20.52 -4.33 13.38
C ASP A 143 -19.94 -5.41 12.45
N ASP A 144 -20.58 -5.65 11.31
CA ASP A 144 -20.12 -6.58 10.29
C ASP A 144 -18.87 -6.04 9.60
N TRP A 145 -18.87 -4.75 9.24
CA TRP A 145 -17.68 -4.10 8.66
C TRP A 145 -16.45 -4.19 9.57
N ASN A 146 -16.61 -3.91 10.86
CA ASN A 146 -15.52 -4.00 11.84
C ASN A 146 -14.99 -5.43 12.00
N THR A 147 -15.81 -6.44 11.69
CA THR A 147 -15.42 -7.86 11.70
C THR A 147 -14.74 -8.26 10.39
N GLU A 148 -15.29 -7.85 9.26
CA GLU A 148 -14.87 -8.30 7.93
C GLU A 148 -13.67 -7.52 7.38
N ALA A 149 -13.66 -6.20 7.50
CA ALA A 149 -12.64 -5.34 6.89
C ALA A 149 -11.18 -5.72 7.27
N PRO A 150 -10.86 -6.03 8.54
CA PRO A 150 -9.53 -6.47 8.95
C PRO A 150 -9.15 -7.86 8.38
N ARG A 151 -10.14 -8.67 8.01
CA ARG A 151 -9.97 -10.04 7.50
C ARG A 151 -9.90 -10.10 5.99
N ILE A 152 -10.28 -9.04 5.27
CA ILE A 152 -10.28 -9.00 3.80
C ILE A 152 -8.94 -9.48 3.24
N GLY A 153 -7.81 -8.99 3.74
CA GLY A 153 -6.49 -9.44 3.30
C GLY A 153 -6.29 -10.96 3.38
N SER A 154 -6.77 -11.59 4.47
CA SER A 154 -6.73 -13.05 4.63
C SER A 154 -7.62 -13.79 3.62
N TYR A 155 -8.75 -13.19 3.22
CA TYR A 155 -9.64 -13.77 2.22
C TYR A 155 -8.97 -13.86 0.86
N TYR A 156 -8.22 -12.84 0.46
CA TYR A 156 -7.41 -12.88 -0.77
C TYR A 156 -6.19 -13.79 -0.63
N LEU A 157 -5.52 -13.78 0.53
CA LEU A 157 -4.37 -14.64 0.82
C LEU A 157 -4.67 -16.14 0.65
N HIS A 158 -5.84 -16.57 1.13
CA HIS A 158 -6.24 -17.98 1.12
C HIS A 158 -7.09 -18.38 -0.09
N SER A 159 -7.43 -17.44 -0.98
CA SER A 159 -8.14 -17.76 -2.22
C SER A 159 -7.27 -18.64 -3.14
N LYS A 160 -7.91 -19.41 -4.02
CA LYS A 160 -7.18 -20.22 -5.02
C LYS A 160 -6.73 -19.39 -6.21
N CYS A 161 -7.52 -18.40 -6.59
CA CYS A 161 -7.20 -17.42 -7.63
C CYS A 161 -8.06 -16.17 -7.44
N LEU A 162 -7.46 -15.02 -7.69
CA LEU A 162 -8.14 -13.76 -7.86
C LEU A 162 -8.54 -13.56 -9.33
N ILE A 163 -9.83 -13.37 -9.57
CA ILE A 163 -10.37 -12.85 -10.83
C ILE A 163 -10.28 -11.32 -10.75
N SER A 164 -9.47 -10.70 -11.61
CA SER A 164 -9.27 -9.25 -11.61
C SER A 164 -9.91 -8.63 -12.85
N ALA A 165 -10.98 -7.86 -12.67
CA ALA A 165 -11.65 -7.09 -13.71
C ALA A 165 -10.89 -5.77 -13.97
N SER A 166 -9.63 -5.86 -14.38
CA SER A 166 -8.70 -4.71 -14.41
C SER A 166 -9.20 -3.56 -15.29
N ALA A 167 -9.74 -3.88 -16.47
CA ALA A 167 -10.20 -2.92 -17.48
C ALA A 167 -11.54 -2.26 -17.17
N ALA A 168 -12.36 -2.90 -16.34
CA ALA A 168 -13.72 -2.46 -16.12
C ALA A 168 -13.73 -1.32 -15.09
N SER A 169 -14.18 -0.14 -15.50
CA SER A 169 -14.39 0.99 -14.59
C SER A 169 -15.73 0.93 -13.84
N ASP A 170 -16.64 0.05 -14.27
CA ASP A 170 -17.97 -0.12 -13.69
C ASP A 170 -18.43 -1.58 -13.79
N SER A 171 -19.20 -2.04 -12.80
CA SER A 171 -19.64 -3.43 -12.68
C SER A 171 -20.59 -3.92 -13.80
N SER A 172 -21.16 -2.99 -14.57
CA SER A 172 -22.01 -3.29 -15.73
C SER A 172 -21.23 -3.72 -16.99
N GLN A 173 -19.92 -3.50 -17.05
CA GLN A 173 -19.13 -3.71 -18.27
C GLN A 173 -18.81 -5.19 -18.56
N GLY A 174 -18.68 -6.03 -17.53
CA GLY A 174 -18.31 -7.44 -17.68
C GLY A 174 -16.80 -7.69 -17.68
N LEU A 175 -16.44 -8.97 -17.68
CA LEU A 175 -15.04 -9.43 -17.79
C LEU A 175 -14.65 -9.63 -19.26
N PHE A 176 -15.54 -10.18 -20.07
CA PHE A 176 -15.23 -10.66 -21.43
C PHE A 176 -15.21 -9.53 -22.47
N VAL A 177 -14.45 -8.49 -22.19
CA VAL A 177 -14.19 -7.37 -23.10
C VAL A 177 -13.53 -7.92 -24.37
N LYS A 178 -13.98 -7.42 -25.53
CA LYS A 178 -13.48 -7.86 -26.84
C LYS A 178 -12.02 -7.41 -27.02
N GLN A 179 -11.08 -8.36 -26.95
CA GLN A 179 -9.66 -8.10 -27.16
C GLN A 179 -9.34 -8.03 -28.66
N ASN A 180 -9.45 -6.83 -29.26
CA ASN A 180 -9.18 -6.63 -30.69
C ASN A 180 -7.74 -7.05 -31.10
N ALA A 181 -6.77 -6.97 -30.19
CA ALA A 181 -5.39 -7.37 -30.42
C ALA A 181 -5.22 -8.89 -30.65
N ARG A 182 -6.12 -9.74 -30.11
CA ARG A 182 -6.14 -11.19 -30.40
C ARG A 182 -6.74 -11.52 -31.76
N LYS A 183 -7.70 -10.69 -32.21
CA LYS A 183 -8.40 -10.90 -33.49
C LYS A 183 -7.49 -10.64 -34.70
N TYR A 184 -6.50 -9.77 -34.56
CA TYR A 184 -5.59 -9.39 -35.64
C TYR A 184 -4.15 -9.56 -35.14
N PRO A 185 -3.47 -10.68 -35.45
CA PRO A 185 -2.07 -10.84 -35.07
C PRO A 185 -1.27 -9.67 -35.64
N LEU A 186 -0.64 -8.88 -34.77
CA LEU A 186 0.18 -7.74 -35.16
C LEU A 186 1.42 -8.26 -35.88
N ARG A 187 1.36 -8.34 -37.20
CA ARG A 187 2.53 -8.65 -38.03
C ARG A 187 3.37 -7.40 -38.15
N THR A 188 4.66 -7.52 -37.85
CA THR A 188 5.63 -6.48 -38.18
C THR A 188 5.55 -6.22 -39.69
N CYS A 189 5.15 -5.02 -40.08
CA CYS A 189 5.16 -4.60 -41.47
C CYS A 189 6.44 -3.81 -41.70
N ALA A 190 7.43 -4.42 -42.36
CA ALA A 190 8.63 -3.70 -42.74
C ALA A 190 8.27 -2.66 -43.82
N LEU A 191 8.18 -1.40 -43.43
CA LEU A 191 8.03 -0.29 -44.37
C LEU A 191 9.40 0.14 -44.87
N ALA A 192 9.85 -0.48 -45.97
CA ALA A 192 11.10 -0.13 -46.61
C ALA A 192 10.99 1.25 -47.30
N PHE A 193 11.60 2.28 -46.72
CA PHE A 193 11.88 3.54 -47.41
C PHE A 193 13.37 3.61 -47.74
N LYS A 194 13.67 3.91 -48.99
CA LYS A 194 15.04 4.06 -49.47
C LYS A 194 15.49 5.49 -49.17
N ASN A 195 16.40 5.66 -48.22
CA ASN A 195 17.10 6.94 -48.06
C ASN A 195 18.21 7.09 -49.13
N GLU A 196 18.83 8.27 -49.22
CA GLU A 196 19.93 8.54 -50.16
C GLU A 196 21.14 7.60 -49.98
N LYS A 197 21.25 6.93 -48.82
CA LYS A 197 22.32 5.98 -48.47
C LYS A 197 21.95 4.50 -48.68
N GLN A 198 20.78 4.19 -49.27
CA GLN A 198 20.28 2.82 -49.49
C GLN A 198 20.01 2.02 -48.20
N GLU A 199 19.74 2.70 -47.09
CA GLU A 199 19.39 2.06 -45.83
C GLU A 199 17.88 1.82 -45.75
N TYR A 200 17.48 0.75 -45.04
CA TYR A 200 16.10 0.38 -44.80
C TYR A 200 15.73 0.65 -43.34
N ILE A 201 14.60 1.33 -43.10
CA ILE A 201 14.03 1.50 -41.76
C ILE A 201 12.89 0.50 -41.59
N CYS A 202 12.96 -0.37 -40.60
CA CYS A 202 11.83 -1.24 -40.23
C CYS A 202 10.99 -0.56 -39.15
N LEU A 203 9.77 -0.15 -39.50
CA LEU A 203 8.79 0.30 -38.51
C LEU A 203 8.08 -0.92 -37.90
N SER A 204 8.28 -1.14 -36.60
CA SER A 204 7.49 -2.14 -35.88
C SER A 204 6.12 -1.56 -35.55
N VAL A 205 5.06 -2.33 -35.76
CA VAL A 205 3.71 -1.94 -35.33
C VAL A 205 3.73 -1.82 -33.81
N PRO A 206 3.19 -0.74 -33.22
CA PRO A 206 3.07 -0.61 -31.77
C PRO A 206 2.36 -1.85 -31.23
N ARG A 207 3.06 -2.63 -30.39
CA ARG A 207 2.45 -3.74 -29.66
C ARG A 207 1.91 -3.17 -28.36
N PRO A 208 0.73 -3.64 -27.90
CA PRO A 208 0.31 -3.40 -26.53
C PRO A 208 1.47 -3.75 -25.60
N SER A 209 1.83 -2.83 -24.71
CA SER A 209 2.90 -3.03 -23.74
C SER A 209 2.30 -3.15 -22.36
N PRO A 210 2.66 -4.19 -21.58
CA PRO A 210 2.30 -4.25 -20.16
C PRO A 210 2.71 -2.99 -19.40
N SER A 211 3.82 -2.33 -19.77
CA SER A 211 4.28 -1.12 -19.06
C SER A 211 3.38 0.10 -19.30
N GLU A 212 2.65 0.15 -20.41
CA GLU A 212 1.79 1.27 -20.79
C GLU A 212 0.33 0.99 -20.42
N ASP A 213 -0.14 -0.22 -20.71
CA ASP A 213 -1.53 -0.63 -20.49
C ASP A 213 -1.86 -0.70 -18.99
N TRP A 214 -0.93 -1.26 -18.22
CA TRP A 214 -1.19 -1.72 -16.87
C TRP A 214 -1.29 -0.58 -15.84
N PRO A 215 -0.49 0.50 -15.88
CA PRO A 215 -0.68 1.66 -15.00
C PRO A 215 -2.02 2.38 -15.23
N ALA A 216 -2.59 2.28 -16.44
CA ALA A 216 -3.83 2.95 -16.81
C ALA A 216 -5.11 2.15 -16.45
N GLU A 217 -4.96 0.92 -15.94
CA GLU A 217 -6.10 0.07 -15.61
C GLU A 217 -6.93 0.65 -14.44
N PRO A 218 -8.24 0.90 -14.62
CA PRO A 218 -9.09 1.54 -13.61
C PRO A 218 -8.99 0.93 -12.21
N LEU A 219 -8.95 -0.41 -12.14
CA LEU A 219 -8.94 -1.13 -10.87
C LEU A 219 -7.71 -0.81 -10.01
N ARG A 220 -6.56 -0.55 -10.63
CA ARG A 220 -5.28 -0.35 -9.92
C ARG A 220 -5.14 1.03 -9.29
N SER A 221 -5.98 1.96 -9.71
CA SER A 221 -6.06 3.28 -9.08
C SER A 221 -6.71 3.21 -7.69
N ARG A 222 -7.41 2.11 -7.34
CA ARG A 222 -8.15 1.96 -6.08
C ARG A 222 -7.27 1.41 -4.97
N GLY A 223 -7.34 2.01 -3.79
CA GLY A 223 -6.51 1.64 -2.64
C GLY A 223 -6.69 0.21 -2.15
N TRP A 224 -7.93 -0.24 -1.94
CA TRP A 224 -8.23 -1.62 -1.52
C TRP A 224 -7.60 -2.66 -2.46
N CYS A 225 -7.59 -2.39 -3.76
CA CYS A 225 -7.14 -3.35 -4.77
C CYS A 225 -5.64 -3.66 -4.70
N LEU A 226 -4.83 -2.84 -4.02
CA LEU A 226 -3.42 -3.14 -3.78
C LEU A 226 -3.25 -4.40 -2.91
N GLN A 227 -3.92 -4.46 -1.75
CA GLN A 227 -3.80 -5.64 -0.89
C GLN A 227 -4.42 -6.88 -1.54
N GLU A 228 -5.52 -6.68 -2.27
CA GLU A 228 -6.21 -7.75 -2.99
C GLU A 228 -5.27 -8.44 -3.99
N ALA A 229 -4.54 -7.64 -4.78
CA ALA A 229 -3.60 -8.15 -5.75
C ALA A 229 -2.36 -8.76 -5.09
N VAL A 230 -1.71 -8.03 -4.18
CA VAL A 230 -0.42 -8.44 -3.61
C VAL A 230 -0.55 -9.69 -2.73
N LEU A 231 -1.63 -9.84 -1.96
CA LEU A 231 -1.85 -11.01 -1.11
C LEU A 231 -2.36 -12.22 -1.90
N SER A 232 -2.89 -12.03 -3.11
CA SER A 232 -3.41 -13.15 -3.90
C SER A 232 -2.30 -14.05 -4.44
N PRO A 233 -2.36 -15.38 -4.20
CA PRO A 233 -1.33 -16.32 -4.64
C PRO A 233 -1.25 -16.42 -6.17
N ARG A 234 -2.42 -16.29 -6.82
CA ARG A 234 -2.63 -16.39 -8.26
C ARG A 234 -3.63 -15.32 -8.67
N ILE A 235 -3.41 -14.69 -9.81
CA ILE A 235 -4.29 -13.66 -10.35
C ILE A 235 -4.51 -13.90 -11.83
N LEU A 236 -5.74 -13.73 -12.26
CA LEU A 236 -6.14 -13.73 -13.66
C LEU A 236 -6.68 -12.34 -14.00
N HIS A 237 -5.87 -11.55 -14.70
CA HIS A 237 -6.19 -10.17 -15.07
C HIS A 237 -6.91 -10.11 -16.41
N TRP A 238 -8.17 -9.66 -16.37
CA TRP A 238 -8.87 -9.15 -17.54
C TRP A 238 -8.51 -7.68 -17.74
N SER A 239 -7.35 -7.46 -18.38
CA SER A 239 -6.87 -6.16 -18.82
C SER A 239 -7.50 -5.76 -20.15
N LYS A 240 -7.38 -4.49 -20.50
CA LYS A 240 -7.97 -3.89 -21.71
C LYS A 240 -7.47 -4.56 -22.98
N HIS A 241 -6.21 -4.97 -23.00
CA HIS A 241 -5.55 -5.49 -24.19
C HIS A 241 -5.21 -6.98 -24.12
N ALA A 242 -5.17 -7.56 -22.92
CA ALA A 242 -4.76 -8.95 -22.74
C ALA A 242 -5.43 -9.65 -21.55
N LEU A 243 -5.47 -10.97 -21.63
CA LEU A 243 -5.68 -11.83 -20.47
C LEU A 243 -4.33 -12.25 -19.93
N ILE A 244 -4.05 -11.92 -18.66
CA ILE A 244 -2.74 -12.19 -18.05
C ILE A 244 -2.90 -13.10 -16.84
N TRP A 245 -2.18 -14.21 -16.86
CA TRP A 245 -2.01 -15.11 -15.73
C TRP A 245 -0.80 -14.70 -14.91
N GLN A 246 -0.94 -14.67 -13.59
CA GLN A 246 0.14 -14.34 -12.67
C GLN A 246 0.17 -15.28 -11.45
N CYS A 247 1.24 -16.07 -11.27
CA CYS A 247 1.57 -16.73 -9.98
C CYS A 247 2.93 -16.25 -9.45
N HIS A 248 3.37 -16.76 -8.29
CA HIS A 248 4.60 -16.30 -7.64
C HIS A 248 5.85 -16.58 -8.46
N GLY A 249 5.85 -17.65 -9.27
CA GLY A 249 6.98 -18.06 -10.10
C GLY A 249 6.89 -17.67 -11.58
N THR A 250 5.73 -17.30 -12.10
CA THR A 250 5.62 -16.92 -13.53
C THR A 250 4.45 -15.99 -13.81
N THR A 251 4.62 -15.15 -14.83
CA THR A 251 3.57 -14.35 -15.46
C THR A 251 3.48 -14.75 -16.92
N LYS A 252 2.28 -15.03 -17.43
CA LYS A 252 2.04 -15.46 -18.81
C LYS A 252 0.87 -14.70 -19.43
N SER A 253 1.01 -14.35 -20.70
CA SER A 253 -0.07 -13.76 -21.51
C SER A 253 0.12 -14.21 -22.95
N PRO A 254 -0.90 -14.82 -23.58
CA PRO A 254 -0.86 -15.12 -25.00
C PRO A 254 -0.64 -13.88 -25.88
N THR A 255 -1.08 -12.69 -25.41
CA THR A 255 -0.97 -11.43 -26.15
C THR A 255 0.44 -10.82 -26.08
N TYR A 256 1.10 -10.91 -24.93
CA TYR A 256 2.40 -10.26 -24.71
C TYR A 256 3.60 -11.20 -24.92
N GLY A 257 3.39 -12.53 -24.94
CA GLY A 257 4.47 -13.48 -25.21
C GLY A 257 5.68 -13.32 -24.28
N ASN A 258 6.89 -13.26 -24.84
CA ASN A 258 8.15 -13.10 -24.10
C ASN A 258 8.39 -11.68 -23.57
N ASP A 259 7.61 -10.67 -23.98
CA ASP A 259 7.74 -9.28 -23.50
C ASP A 259 7.36 -9.15 -22.00
N LEU A 260 6.80 -10.21 -21.41
CA LEU A 260 6.60 -10.32 -19.96
C LEU A 260 7.88 -10.67 -19.18
N ASN A 261 8.92 -11.21 -19.82
CA ASN A 261 10.20 -11.53 -19.16
C ASN A 261 11.09 -10.28 -18.98
N THR A 262 10.97 -9.27 -19.84
CA THR A 262 11.53 -7.93 -19.62
C THR A 262 10.70 -7.13 -18.61
N ALA A 263 9.41 -7.47 -18.44
CA ALA A 263 8.55 -7.04 -17.35
C ALA A 263 8.70 -7.93 -16.10
N ARG A 264 9.94 -8.11 -15.63
CA ARG A 264 10.30 -8.80 -14.36
C ARG A 264 9.53 -8.29 -13.13
N ASP A 265 8.77 -7.21 -13.27
CA ASP A 265 8.24 -6.40 -12.20
C ASP A 265 6.70 -6.26 -12.14
N ILE A 266 5.83 -7.22 -12.48
CA ILE A 266 4.37 -6.93 -12.38
C ILE A 266 3.86 -6.92 -10.92
N ARG A 267 4.37 -7.78 -10.02
CA ARG A 267 4.12 -7.68 -8.55
C ARG A 267 4.92 -6.55 -7.92
N THR A 268 6.19 -6.41 -8.31
CA THR A 268 7.17 -5.48 -7.73
C THR A 268 7.08 -4.06 -8.30
N SER A 269 6.57 -3.81 -9.51
CA SER A 269 6.31 -2.44 -10.01
C SER A 269 5.20 -1.74 -9.24
N GLN A 270 4.25 -2.50 -8.73
CA GLN A 270 3.11 -1.95 -7.99
C GLN A 270 3.43 -1.77 -6.51
N SER A 271 4.22 -2.68 -5.94
CA SER A 271 4.43 -2.76 -4.50
C SER A 271 5.89 -2.61 -4.05
N HIS A 272 6.86 -2.93 -4.90
CA HIS A 272 8.28 -3.21 -4.57
C HIS A 272 8.51 -4.20 -3.43
N ILE A 273 7.44 -4.68 -2.80
CA ILE A 273 7.51 -5.56 -1.66
C ILE A 273 7.53 -6.99 -2.16
N SER A 274 8.68 -7.63 -2.00
CA SER A 274 8.78 -9.07 -2.12
C SER A 274 8.85 -9.61 -0.70
N PHE A 275 7.83 -10.36 -0.31
CA PHE A 275 7.78 -11.02 0.99
C PHE A 275 8.90 -12.06 1.21
N ALA A 276 9.71 -12.35 0.19
CA ALA A 276 10.92 -13.17 0.29
C ALA A 276 12.19 -12.34 0.51
N GLN A 277 12.11 -11.01 0.55
CA GLN A 277 13.24 -10.14 0.90
C GLN A 277 13.64 -10.32 2.36
N GLU A 278 14.88 -9.92 2.67
CA GLU A 278 15.36 -9.81 4.04
C GLU A 278 14.42 -8.93 4.89
N PRO A 279 14.10 -9.33 6.14
CA PRO A 279 13.17 -8.65 7.04
C PRO A 279 13.34 -7.13 7.09
N ASP A 280 14.58 -6.66 7.27
CA ASP A 280 14.89 -5.25 7.44
C ASP A 280 14.59 -4.46 6.16
N HIS A 281 14.94 -5.00 4.99
CA HIS A 281 14.64 -4.34 3.73
C HIS A 281 13.12 -4.28 3.46
N ALA A 282 12.41 -5.39 3.73
CA ALA A 282 10.98 -5.51 3.51
C ALA A 282 10.17 -4.55 4.41
N MET A 283 10.53 -4.45 5.70
CA MET A 283 9.83 -3.62 6.69
C MET A 283 10.29 -2.15 6.71
N ALA A 284 11.41 -1.82 6.07
CA ALA A 284 11.91 -0.45 5.94
C ALA A 284 11.64 0.13 4.55
N ILE A 285 12.61 -0.02 3.65
CA ILE A 285 12.66 0.67 2.35
C ILE A 285 11.46 0.23 1.50
N ALA A 286 11.26 -1.08 1.32
CA ALA A 286 10.19 -1.58 0.48
C ALA A 286 8.79 -1.17 0.99
N TRP A 287 8.58 -1.17 2.32
CA TRP A 287 7.35 -0.70 2.93
C TRP A 287 7.10 0.80 2.70
N THR A 288 8.13 1.64 2.87
CA THR A 288 7.99 3.08 2.64
C THR A 288 7.77 3.43 1.16
N GLU A 289 8.39 2.69 0.24
CA GLU A 289 8.13 2.81 -1.20
C GLU A 289 6.71 2.37 -1.57
N LEU A 290 6.22 1.28 -0.97
CA LEU A 290 4.84 0.83 -1.09
C LEU A 290 3.88 1.93 -0.66
N ILE A 291 4.07 2.52 0.53
CA ILE A 291 3.24 3.61 1.03
C ILE A 291 3.26 4.81 0.08
N SER A 292 4.42 5.16 -0.47
CA SER A 292 4.55 6.31 -1.38
C SER A 292 3.73 6.17 -2.66
N ARG A 293 3.47 4.93 -3.09
CA ARG A 293 2.55 4.63 -4.19
C ARG A 293 1.11 4.55 -3.73
N TYR A 294 0.89 3.84 -2.62
CA TYR A 294 -0.42 3.65 -2.02
C TYR A 294 -1.10 4.96 -1.68
N SER A 295 -0.34 5.96 -1.21
CA SER A 295 -0.86 7.28 -0.85
C SER A 295 -1.53 8.01 -2.02
N LYS A 296 -1.14 7.67 -3.26
CA LYS A 296 -1.65 8.25 -4.52
C LYS A 296 -2.91 7.54 -5.03
N MET A 297 -3.31 6.43 -4.39
CA MET A 297 -4.49 5.67 -4.79
C MET A 297 -5.78 6.32 -4.28
N HIS A 298 -6.87 6.07 -5.00
CA HIS A 298 -8.20 6.58 -4.71
C HIS A 298 -8.95 5.70 -3.72
N PHE A 299 -9.65 6.37 -2.78
CA PHE A 299 -10.54 5.75 -1.81
C PHE A 299 -11.94 6.36 -1.95
N THR A 300 -12.97 5.52 -1.79
CA THR A 300 -14.33 6.04 -1.63
C THR A 300 -14.49 6.68 -0.26
N PHE A 301 -13.91 6.07 0.77
CA PHE A 301 -13.80 6.62 2.12
C PHE A 301 -12.33 6.68 2.51
N GLU A 302 -11.80 7.90 2.63
CA GLU A 302 -10.40 8.14 2.97
C GLU A 302 -10.00 7.53 4.33
N THR A 303 -10.97 7.33 5.22
CA THR A 303 -10.79 6.64 6.52
C THR A 303 -10.35 5.19 6.39
N ASP A 304 -10.53 4.56 5.22
CA ASP A 304 -10.17 3.17 4.99
C ASP A 304 -8.67 2.94 4.79
N ARG A 305 -7.87 3.99 4.54
CA ARG A 305 -6.44 3.88 4.16
C ARG A 305 -5.62 2.94 5.04
N LEU A 306 -5.80 3.00 6.35
CA LEU A 306 -5.02 2.15 7.27
C LEU A 306 -5.53 0.70 7.27
N VAL A 307 -6.84 0.49 7.24
CA VAL A 307 -7.43 -0.85 7.24
C VAL A 307 -7.17 -1.56 5.90
N ALA A 308 -7.24 -0.82 4.80
CA ALA A 308 -7.07 -1.31 3.44
C ALA A 308 -5.62 -1.73 3.10
N ILE A 309 -4.64 -1.42 3.96
CA ILE A 309 -3.25 -1.90 3.83
C ILE A 309 -2.85 -2.85 4.98
N GLN A 310 -3.69 -2.99 6.02
CA GLN A 310 -3.36 -3.75 7.23
C GLN A 310 -3.05 -5.22 6.93
N GLY A 311 -3.76 -5.84 5.98
CA GLY A 311 -3.51 -7.24 5.60
C GLY A 311 -2.09 -7.49 5.11
N LEU A 312 -1.50 -6.53 4.38
CA LEU A 312 -0.11 -6.59 3.93
C LEU A 312 0.87 -6.51 5.09
N ALA A 313 0.63 -5.56 6.00
CA ALA A 313 1.46 -5.38 7.18
C ALA A 313 1.42 -6.62 8.09
N ASN A 314 0.23 -7.18 8.33
CA ASN A 314 0.05 -8.40 9.09
C ASN A 314 0.84 -9.56 8.46
N ARG A 315 0.79 -9.70 7.12
CA ARG A 315 1.55 -10.73 6.43
C ARG A 315 3.07 -10.59 6.61
N LEU A 316 3.59 -9.36 6.58
CA LEU A 316 5.02 -9.11 6.86
C LEU A 316 5.38 -9.48 8.30
N VAL A 317 4.52 -9.14 9.26
CA VAL A 317 4.70 -9.51 10.67
C VAL A 317 4.67 -11.02 10.86
N ASP A 318 3.76 -11.73 10.20
CA ASP A 318 3.66 -13.19 10.30
C ASP A 318 4.89 -13.89 9.70
N LEU A 319 5.50 -13.31 8.67
CA LEU A 319 6.67 -13.87 7.98
C LEU A 319 7.99 -13.56 8.67
N HIS A 320 8.16 -12.33 9.14
CA HIS A 320 9.45 -11.82 9.60
C HIS A 320 9.46 -11.44 11.10
N GLY A 321 8.31 -11.54 11.78
CA GLY A 321 8.15 -11.12 13.17
C GLY A 321 7.96 -9.60 13.32
N GLY A 322 8.03 -9.09 14.55
CA GLY A 322 7.92 -7.66 14.84
C GLY A 322 6.48 -7.17 15.08
N GLU A 323 6.32 -5.85 15.11
CA GLU A 323 5.07 -5.18 15.48
C GLU A 323 4.77 -4.04 14.52
N TYR A 324 3.50 -3.93 14.13
CA TYR A 324 2.99 -2.90 13.23
C TYR A 324 1.87 -2.09 13.88
N PHE A 325 1.87 -0.78 13.66
CA PHE A 325 0.84 0.10 14.16
C PHE A 325 0.56 1.27 13.24
N ALA A 326 -0.71 1.39 12.82
CA ALA A 326 -1.27 2.53 12.06
C ALA A 326 -0.32 3.17 11.02
N GLY A 327 0.37 2.33 10.24
CA GLY A 327 1.23 2.76 9.14
C GLY A 327 2.72 2.46 9.31
N VAL A 328 3.21 2.15 10.53
CA VAL A 328 4.65 2.02 10.82
C VAL A 328 5.00 0.72 11.53
N PHE A 329 6.22 0.22 11.29
CA PHE A 329 6.80 -0.90 12.03
C PHE A 329 7.65 -0.41 13.19
N ARG A 330 7.57 -1.09 14.33
CA ARG A 330 8.36 -0.74 15.53
C ARG A 330 9.87 -0.77 15.27
N SER A 331 10.36 -1.69 14.45
CA SER A 331 11.78 -1.82 14.10
C SER A 331 12.30 -0.63 13.27
N HIS A 332 11.41 0.10 12.58
CA HIS A 332 11.78 1.13 11.62
C HIS A 332 10.99 2.43 11.83
N LEU A 333 10.77 2.82 13.09
CA LEU A 333 9.95 3.98 13.44
C LEU A 333 10.46 5.29 12.83
N ALA A 334 11.77 5.55 12.84
CA ALA A 334 12.30 6.79 12.29
C ALA A 334 11.98 6.93 10.80
N GLY A 335 12.18 5.85 10.03
CA GLY A 335 11.81 5.81 8.62
C GLY A 335 10.30 5.99 8.42
N GLY A 336 9.47 5.33 9.23
CA GLY A 336 8.01 5.46 9.13
C GLY A 336 7.44 6.81 9.57
N LEU A 337 8.14 7.56 10.42
CA LEU A 337 7.71 8.85 10.95
C LEU A 337 8.27 10.04 10.17
N LEU A 338 9.34 9.88 9.40
CA LEU A 338 9.99 10.93 8.58
C LEU A 338 9.38 11.05 7.18
N TRP A 339 8.06 10.82 7.06
CA TRP A 339 7.37 11.08 5.81
C TRP A 339 7.33 12.58 5.47
N LYS A 340 7.36 12.87 4.18
CA LYS A 340 7.07 14.18 3.58
C LYS A 340 5.79 14.05 2.75
N ASN A 341 5.10 15.17 2.52
CA ASN A 341 3.85 15.17 1.77
C ASN A 341 3.84 16.18 0.62
N SER A 342 2.97 15.96 -0.36
CA SER A 342 2.64 16.97 -1.37
C SER A 342 1.79 18.02 -0.70
N TYR A 343 2.25 19.26 -0.69
CA TYR A 343 1.45 20.33 -0.13
C TYR A 343 0.28 20.68 -1.05
N ASP A 344 -0.92 20.63 -0.49
CA ASP A 344 -2.12 21.19 -1.10
C ASP A 344 -2.88 21.95 0.00
N LYS A 345 -3.25 23.21 -0.30
CA LYS A 345 -3.82 24.16 0.66
C LYS A 345 -5.15 23.69 1.28
N ALA A 346 -5.84 22.73 0.65
CA ALA A 346 -7.24 22.40 0.99
C ALA A 346 -7.45 21.17 1.90
N HIS A 347 -6.41 20.39 2.25
CA HIS A 347 -6.64 19.10 2.93
C HIS A 347 -6.62 19.18 4.46
N ASN A 348 -7.78 18.85 5.06
CA ASN A 348 -7.92 18.62 6.50
C ASN A 348 -7.34 17.26 6.91
N ALA A 349 -6.91 17.16 8.16
CA ALA A 349 -6.51 15.89 8.74
C ALA A 349 -7.75 15.01 8.94
N LEU A 350 -7.63 13.72 8.67
CA LEU A 350 -8.68 12.73 8.91
C LEU A 350 -8.94 12.62 10.42
N ALA A 351 -10.20 12.83 10.80
CA ALA A 351 -10.63 12.62 12.17
C ALA A 351 -10.37 11.17 12.60
N GLY A 352 -9.82 10.97 13.79
CA GLY A 352 -9.52 9.63 14.32
C GLY A 352 -8.20 9.02 13.82
N VAL A 353 -7.48 9.68 12.91
CA VAL A 353 -6.15 9.21 12.46
C VAL A 353 -5.04 9.99 13.18
N PRO A 354 -4.04 9.30 13.74
CA PRO A 354 -2.94 9.95 14.45
C PRO A 354 -2.17 10.96 13.59
N THR A 355 -1.74 12.09 14.14
CA THR A 355 -1.07 13.15 13.35
C THR A 355 0.33 12.73 12.87
N TRP A 356 0.96 11.80 13.59
CA TRP A 356 2.24 11.22 13.20
C TRP A 356 2.14 10.18 12.08
N SER A 357 0.94 9.65 11.80
CA SER A 357 0.73 8.66 10.75
C SER A 357 0.64 9.36 9.39
N TRP A 358 1.32 8.80 8.38
CA TRP A 358 1.26 9.29 7.01
C TRP A 358 -0.17 9.31 6.43
N ALA A 359 -1.07 8.49 6.98
CA ALA A 359 -2.45 8.41 6.52
C ALA A 359 -3.30 9.63 6.91
N THR A 360 -2.82 10.49 7.82
CA THR A 360 -3.61 11.58 8.40
C THR A 360 -4.11 12.60 7.37
N ARG A 361 -3.35 12.89 6.30
CA ARG A 361 -3.64 14.03 5.41
C ARG A 361 -4.09 13.69 3.98
N CYS A 362 -4.19 12.41 3.61
CA CYS A 362 -4.62 11.99 2.27
C CYS A 362 -3.84 12.61 1.09
N LEU A 363 -2.60 12.99 1.32
CA LEU A 363 -1.71 13.61 0.33
C LEU A 363 -0.81 12.54 -0.30
N ASN A 364 -0.06 12.92 -1.35
CA ASN A 364 1.02 12.09 -1.84
C ASN A 364 2.13 12.08 -0.80
N ILE A 365 2.58 10.90 -0.40
CA ILE A 365 3.60 10.71 0.63
C ILE A 365 4.90 10.22 -0.02
N TRP A 366 6.03 10.63 0.52
CA TRP A 366 7.33 10.03 0.23
C TRP A 366 8.22 10.04 1.47
N PHE A 367 9.26 9.21 1.42
CA PHE A 367 10.19 8.99 2.52
C PHE A 367 11.63 9.17 2.04
N LEU A 368 12.52 9.43 2.98
CA LEU A 368 13.96 9.36 2.76
C LEU A 368 14.53 8.14 3.49
N PRO A 369 15.48 7.39 2.89
CA PRO A 369 16.15 6.29 3.58
C PRO A 369 16.86 6.80 4.84
N VAL A 370 16.53 6.21 5.99
CA VAL A 370 17.17 6.56 7.27
C VAL A 370 18.38 5.66 7.45
N SER A 371 19.57 6.24 7.45
CA SER A 371 20.84 5.52 7.68
C SER A 371 21.13 5.32 9.17
N HIS A 372 20.60 6.18 10.05
CA HIS A 372 20.75 6.05 11.50
C HIS A 372 19.51 6.54 12.24
N SER A 373 19.04 5.80 13.25
CA SER A 373 17.88 6.21 14.05
C SER A 373 18.30 6.69 15.44
N PHE A 374 17.73 7.82 15.87
CA PHE A 374 17.85 8.30 17.25
C PHE A 374 16.78 7.75 18.18
N ILE A 375 15.78 7.03 17.65
CA ILE A 375 14.69 6.48 18.45
C ILE A 375 15.20 5.28 19.26
N ARG A 376 14.94 5.31 20.56
CA ARG A 376 15.10 4.15 21.44
C ARG A 376 13.71 3.62 21.76
N SER A 377 13.49 2.36 21.40
CA SER A 377 12.29 1.69 21.83
C SER A 377 12.37 1.46 23.33
N THR A 378 11.47 2.07 24.08
CA THR A 378 11.29 1.73 25.50
C THR A 378 10.55 0.39 25.60
N LYS A 379 10.51 -0.19 26.82
CA LYS A 379 10.06 -1.56 27.14
C LYS A 379 8.99 -2.14 26.19
N PRO A 380 8.99 -3.46 25.93
CA PRO A 380 8.11 -4.12 24.96
C PRO A 380 6.60 -3.81 25.05
N ASN A 381 6.10 -3.29 26.17
CA ASN A 381 4.68 -2.96 26.38
C ASN A 381 4.31 -1.49 26.06
N VAL A 382 5.18 -0.74 25.40
CA VAL A 382 5.00 0.71 25.17
C VAL A 382 4.58 1.02 23.72
N PHE A 383 4.91 0.16 22.77
CA PHE A 383 4.41 0.25 21.40
C PHE A 383 3.01 -0.37 21.32
N PRO A 384 1.96 0.37 20.90
CA PRO A 384 0.66 -0.24 20.68
C PRO A 384 0.75 -1.21 19.51
N TYR A 385 0.36 -2.46 19.72
CA TYR A 385 0.27 -3.46 18.66
C TYR A 385 -1.08 -4.17 18.77
N ASN A 386 -1.78 -4.28 17.64
CA ASN A 386 -3.03 -5.03 17.59
C ASN A 386 -3.07 -5.90 16.33
N ARG A 387 -3.29 -7.21 16.53
CA ARG A 387 -3.61 -8.15 15.44
C ARG A 387 -5.07 -8.06 14.99
N SER A 388 -5.91 -7.44 15.83
CA SER A 388 -7.33 -7.19 15.56
C SER A 388 -7.49 -5.89 14.74
N PRO A 389 -8.70 -5.55 14.25
CA PRO A 389 -9.01 -4.25 13.67
C PRO A 389 -8.29 -3.09 14.34
N ILE A 390 -7.70 -2.20 13.53
CA ILE A 390 -7.13 -0.95 14.00
C ILE A 390 -8.23 -0.19 14.75
N ASN A 391 -8.04 -0.03 16.07
CA ASN A 391 -8.92 0.76 16.92
C ASN A 391 -8.17 2.02 17.35
N LEU A 392 -8.62 3.16 16.83
CA LEU A 392 -8.08 4.49 17.07
C LEU A 392 -9.15 5.42 17.69
N ASP A 393 -10.13 4.88 18.40
CA ASP A 393 -11.24 5.65 18.97
C ASP A 393 -10.80 6.69 20.01
N THR A 394 -9.75 6.40 20.77
CA THR A 394 -9.29 7.17 21.92
C THR A 394 -7.86 7.67 21.72
N PRO A 395 -7.49 8.82 22.33
CA PRO A 395 -6.12 9.33 22.34
C PRO A 395 -5.07 8.30 22.76
N GLU A 396 -5.37 7.53 23.80
CA GLU A 396 -4.47 6.53 24.37
C GLU A 396 -4.20 5.40 23.39
N LYS A 397 -5.21 5.00 22.61
CA LYS A 397 -5.08 3.96 21.59
C LYS A 397 -4.39 4.47 20.33
N ARG A 398 -4.35 5.78 20.08
CA ARG A 398 -3.65 6.40 18.94
C ARG A 398 -2.19 6.74 19.24
N ALA A 399 -1.81 6.74 20.51
CA ALA A 399 -0.54 7.27 20.93
C ALA A 399 0.63 6.33 20.66
N LEU A 400 1.66 6.82 19.96
CA LEU A 400 2.97 6.19 19.89
C LEU A 400 3.86 6.69 21.02
N ARG A 401 4.49 5.76 21.73
CA ARG A 401 5.37 6.06 22.86
C ARG A 401 6.77 5.51 22.61
N PHE A 402 7.76 6.38 22.71
CA PHE A 402 9.17 6.02 22.52
C PHE A 402 10.08 7.10 23.12
N GLU A 403 11.37 6.82 23.21
CA GLU A 403 12.38 7.78 23.67
C GLU A 403 13.17 8.34 22.48
N ALA A 404 13.31 9.66 22.40
CA ALA A 404 14.12 10.33 21.38
C ALA A 404 14.57 11.72 21.88
N PRO A 405 15.58 12.35 21.24
CA PRO A 405 16.03 13.70 21.59
C PRO A 405 14.95 14.75 21.30
N LEU A 406 14.48 15.44 22.34
CA LEU A 406 13.45 16.48 22.24
C LEU A 406 14.01 17.83 22.74
N LEU A 407 14.20 18.76 21.81
CA LEU A 407 14.81 20.06 22.06
C LEU A 407 13.81 21.20 21.80
N ASN A 408 13.99 22.29 22.54
CA ASN A 408 13.35 23.57 22.25
C ASN A 408 14.34 24.43 21.48
N ILE A 409 14.04 24.73 20.22
CA ILE A 409 14.88 25.56 19.37
C ILE A 409 14.45 27.02 19.51
N ASN A 410 15.38 27.90 19.91
CA ASN A 410 15.20 29.35 19.89
C ASN A 410 15.64 29.90 18.53
N LEU A 411 14.75 30.65 17.87
CA LEU A 411 14.97 31.23 16.56
C LEU A 411 15.67 32.61 16.61
N GLY A 412 15.98 33.12 17.82
CA GLY A 412 16.67 34.38 18.06
C GLY A 412 15.82 35.64 17.81
N ARG A 413 14.77 35.53 16.98
CA ARG A 413 13.76 36.55 16.74
C ARG A 413 12.38 35.91 16.49
N PRO A 414 11.29 36.65 16.65
CA PRO A 414 9.98 36.20 16.20
C PRO A 414 9.94 36.07 14.68
N PHE A 415 9.48 34.92 14.21
CA PHE A 415 9.14 34.63 12.83
C PHE A 415 7.65 34.92 12.59
N THR A 416 7.35 35.48 11.43
CA THR A 416 5.99 35.74 10.94
C THR A 416 5.81 35.15 9.54
N GLU A 417 4.58 35.16 9.02
CA GLU A 417 4.26 34.68 7.67
C GLU A 417 5.10 35.34 6.57
N THR A 418 5.52 36.59 6.77
CA THR A 418 6.38 37.34 5.84
C THR A 418 7.81 36.81 5.72
N ASP A 419 8.28 36.02 6.69
CA ASP A 419 9.62 35.41 6.67
C ASP A 419 9.68 34.15 5.79
N ILE A 420 8.54 33.70 5.26
CA ILE A 420 8.46 32.50 4.42
C ILE A 420 9.05 32.79 3.04
N VAL A 421 10.12 32.08 2.70
CA VAL A 421 10.69 32.11 1.36
C VAL A 421 9.86 31.18 0.47
N SER A 422 8.71 31.68 0.02
CA SER A 422 7.82 30.97 -0.91
C SER A 422 8.57 30.70 -2.22
N THR A 423 9.09 29.50 -2.39
CA THR A 423 9.60 29.08 -3.69
C THR A 423 8.57 28.30 -4.49
N VAL A 424 7.77 27.41 -3.88
CA VAL A 424 6.64 26.77 -4.58
C VAL A 424 5.65 26.27 -3.53
N GLN A 425 4.53 26.98 -3.33
CA GLN A 425 3.33 26.48 -2.65
C GLN A 425 3.58 25.75 -1.31
N ARG A 426 4.55 26.15 -0.46
CA ARG A 426 4.79 25.54 0.87
C ARG A 426 5.32 26.58 1.87
N PRO A 427 4.91 26.52 3.15
CA PRO A 427 5.53 27.29 4.22
C PRO A 427 6.86 26.65 4.60
N VAL A 428 7.89 26.95 3.80
CA VAL A 428 9.27 26.59 4.07
C VAL A 428 10.04 27.86 4.41
N PHE A 429 10.81 27.80 5.47
CA PHE A 429 11.77 28.85 5.79
C PHE A 429 13.07 28.23 6.27
N SER A 430 14.16 28.91 5.96
CA SER A 430 15.50 28.54 6.37
C SER A 430 16.04 29.62 7.29
N CYS A 431 16.60 29.23 8.42
CA CYS A 431 17.22 30.20 9.33
C CYS A 431 18.47 29.63 10.00
N HIS A 432 19.29 30.54 10.49
CA HIS A 432 20.47 30.21 11.29
C HIS A 432 20.04 29.95 12.72
N VAL A 433 20.33 28.74 13.20
CA VAL A 433 19.99 28.28 14.55
C VAL A 433 21.25 27.91 15.29
N SER A 434 21.39 28.39 16.53
CA SER A 434 22.40 27.95 17.48
C SER A 434 21.75 27.02 18.49
N PHE A 435 22.19 25.77 18.55
CA PHE A 435 21.62 24.77 19.46
C PHE A 435 22.11 24.87 20.91
N THR A 436 23.19 25.62 21.15
CA THR A 436 23.76 25.88 22.48
C THR A 436 24.09 27.36 22.64
N GLU A 437 23.84 27.90 23.85
CA GLU A 437 24.08 29.33 24.16
C GLU A 437 25.58 29.70 24.09
N ASP A 438 26.48 28.74 24.32
CA ASP A 438 27.92 28.93 24.39
C ASP A 438 28.66 28.66 23.05
N SER A 439 27.95 28.47 21.93
CA SER A 439 28.56 28.15 20.64
C SER A 439 28.32 29.23 19.58
N GLU A 440 29.38 29.69 18.92
CA GLU A 440 29.31 30.42 17.62
C GLU A 440 28.87 29.51 16.45
N ASP A 441 28.33 28.32 16.75
CA ASP A 441 28.01 27.29 15.77
C ASP A 441 26.57 27.49 15.29
N GLU A 442 26.40 28.34 14.28
CA GLU A 442 25.13 28.49 13.58
C GLU A 442 24.94 27.39 12.52
N TYR A 443 23.75 26.81 12.49
CA TYR A 443 23.31 25.80 11.52
C TYR A 443 22.22 26.39 10.65
N VAL A 444 22.31 26.20 9.33
CA VAL A 444 21.20 26.54 8.42
C VAL A 444 20.18 25.41 8.50
N VAL A 445 19.07 25.67 9.17
CA VAL A 445 18.00 24.69 9.39
C VAL A 445 16.80 25.05 8.53
N ASN A 446 16.30 24.06 7.79
CA ASN A 446 15.07 24.15 7.02
C ASN A 446 13.90 23.64 7.85
N PHE A 447 12.84 24.43 7.92
CA PHE A 447 11.59 24.08 8.59
C PHE A 447 10.48 24.01 7.56
N GLU A 448 9.65 22.97 7.64
CA GLU A 448 8.50 22.75 6.74
C GLU A 448 7.29 22.31 7.56
N TYR A 449 6.20 23.07 7.53
CA TYR A 449 4.94 22.67 8.16
C TYR A 449 4.12 21.75 7.27
N ASP A 450 3.43 20.78 7.87
CA ASP A 450 2.60 19.81 7.13
C ASP A 450 1.35 20.45 6.47
N ALA A 451 0.98 21.68 6.88
CA ALA A 451 -0.03 22.54 6.24
C ALA A 451 0.05 24.00 6.77
N GLU A 452 -0.41 24.98 5.97
CA GLU A 452 -0.49 26.41 6.34
C GLU A 452 -1.11 26.64 7.71
N ARG A 453 -2.29 26.03 7.94
CA ARG A 453 -3.08 26.22 9.16
C ARG A 453 -2.41 25.69 10.44
N LEU A 454 -1.32 24.93 10.31
CA LEU A 454 -0.55 24.45 11.46
C LEU A 454 0.53 25.43 11.89
N MET A 455 0.89 26.38 11.04
CA MET A 455 1.85 27.43 11.35
C MET A 455 1.21 28.43 12.31
N PRO A 456 1.87 28.75 13.45
CA PRO A 456 1.42 29.85 14.31
C PRO A 456 1.61 31.20 13.60
N GLU A 457 0.73 32.18 13.87
CA GLU A 457 0.83 33.54 13.31
C GLU A 457 2.16 34.23 13.67
N ARG A 458 2.68 33.94 14.87
CA ARG A 458 3.95 34.43 15.38
C ARG A 458 4.56 33.43 16.35
N PHE A 459 5.83 33.11 16.19
CA PHE A 459 6.57 32.21 17.07
C PHE A 459 8.07 32.52 17.05
N ASP A 460 8.76 32.28 18.15
CA ASP A 460 10.21 32.42 18.32
C ASP A 460 10.86 31.14 18.89
N MET A 461 10.05 30.16 19.28
CA MET A 461 10.47 28.88 19.83
C MET A 461 9.74 27.73 19.11
N LEU A 462 10.48 26.64 18.83
CA LEU A 462 9.92 25.42 18.23
C LEU A 462 10.31 24.18 19.04
N GLU A 463 9.33 23.32 19.35
CA GLU A 463 9.58 21.99 19.92
C GLU A 463 9.91 21.01 18.78
N VAL A 464 11.10 20.40 18.86
CA VAL A 464 11.63 19.53 17.81
C VAL A 464 12.02 18.18 18.38
N LEU A 465 11.50 17.14 17.75
CA LEU A 465 11.89 15.77 18.00
C LEU A 465 12.80 15.25 16.90
N PHE A 466 14.05 14.96 17.23
CA PHE A 466 15.00 14.38 16.29
C PHE A 466 14.79 12.88 16.15
N LEU A 467 14.72 12.39 14.91
CA LEU A 467 14.35 11.00 14.63
C LEU A 467 15.49 10.20 14.00
N GLY A 468 16.31 10.81 13.16
CA GLY A 468 17.42 10.09 12.52
C GLY A 468 18.31 10.94 11.63
N LEU A 469 19.22 10.25 10.93
CA LEU A 469 20.10 10.77 9.91
C LEU A 469 19.84 10.06 8.58
N HIS A 470 19.98 10.78 7.48
CA HIS A 470 20.14 10.19 6.16
C HIS A 470 21.47 10.60 5.55
N VAL A 471 22.01 9.72 4.72
CA VAL A 471 23.37 9.87 4.18
C VAL A 471 23.31 9.72 2.67
N LEU A 472 23.76 10.74 1.96
CA LEU A 472 23.78 10.81 0.50
C LEU A 472 25.21 11.00 0.01
N HIS A 473 25.72 10.04 -0.75
CA HIS A 473 26.98 10.15 -1.45
C HIS A 473 26.72 10.57 -2.90
N LYS A 474 27.38 11.65 -3.38
CA LYS A 474 27.10 12.24 -4.71
C LYS A 474 27.09 11.24 -5.87
N LEU A 475 28.04 10.29 -5.89
CA LEU A 475 28.16 9.29 -6.94
C LEU A 475 27.39 7.98 -6.67
N ARG A 476 27.17 7.62 -5.41
CA ARG A 476 26.65 6.29 -5.03
C ARG A 476 25.18 6.33 -4.63
N GLY A 477 24.61 7.51 -4.43
CA GLY A 477 23.27 7.68 -3.90
C GLY A 477 23.22 7.50 -2.38
N TYR A 478 22.06 7.08 -1.88
CA TYR A 478 21.83 6.91 -0.44
C TYR A 478 22.63 5.74 0.13
N ILE A 479 23.25 5.96 1.29
CA ILE A 479 24.03 4.94 2.00
C ILE A 479 23.13 4.17 2.98
N SER A 480 23.24 2.85 2.96
CA SER A 480 22.47 1.95 3.83
C SER A 480 22.89 2.07 5.30
N PRO A 481 22.00 1.73 6.26
CA PRO A 481 22.37 1.69 7.68
C PRO A 481 23.56 0.79 7.99
N SER A 482 23.70 -0.34 7.28
CA SER A 482 24.79 -1.29 7.45
C SER A 482 26.16 -0.74 7.01
N GLU A 483 26.17 0.27 6.15
CA GLU A 483 27.39 0.92 5.65
C GLU A 483 27.71 2.22 6.40
N PHE A 484 26.78 2.72 7.21
CA PHE A 484 26.95 3.98 7.91
C PHE A 484 27.56 3.78 9.30
N GLU A 485 28.82 4.21 9.41
CA GLU A 485 29.47 4.40 10.70
C GLU A 485 29.45 5.88 11.08
N GLU A 486 28.77 6.20 12.19
CA GLU A 486 28.61 7.57 12.69
C GLU A 486 29.97 8.23 13.05
N SER A 487 30.97 7.41 13.38
CA SER A 487 32.34 7.83 13.70
C SER A 487 33.18 8.22 12.48
N THR A 488 32.73 7.90 11.27
CA THR A 488 33.58 8.02 10.08
C THR A 488 33.70 9.47 9.63
N VAL A 489 34.90 9.83 9.17
CA VAL A 489 35.14 11.12 8.51
C VAL A 489 34.27 11.13 7.26
N ILE A 490 33.30 12.03 7.23
CA ILE A 490 32.41 12.20 6.08
C ILE A 490 33.30 12.70 4.95
N ASP A 491 33.53 11.82 3.97
CA ASP A 491 34.22 12.14 2.72
C ASP A 491 33.63 13.42 2.09
N PRO A 492 34.40 14.26 1.39
CA PRO A 492 33.89 15.52 0.85
C PRO A 492 32.66 15.38 -0.05
N ASP A 493 32.45 14.22 -0.66
CA ASP A 493 31.31 13.90 -1.52
C ASP A 493 30.14 13.22 -0.80
N THR A 494 30.21 13.12 0.53
CA THR A 494 29.12 12.62 1.36
C THR A 494 28.45 13.78 2.11
N ILE A 495 27.12 13.81 2.06
CA ILE A 495 26.27 14.71 2.81
C ILE A 495 25.54 13.86 3.86
N VAL A 496 25.62 14.26 5.12
CA VAL A 496 24.87 13.65 6.21
C VAL A 496 23.92 14.72 6.71
N SER A 497 22.62 14.45 6.67
CA SER A 497 21.60 15.40 7.09
C SER A 497 20.82 14.85 8.27
N CYS A 498 20.62 15.70 9.27
CA CYS A 498 19.82 15.41 10.45
C CYS A 498 18.35 15.72 10.16
N GLU A 499 17.46 14.84 10.61
CA GLU A 499 16.03 14.89 10.31
C GLU A 499 15.21 14.77 11.60
N GLY A 500 14.17 15.60 11.69
CA GLY A 500 13.26 15.64 12.83
C GLY A 500 11.85 16.08 12.46
N ILE A 501 10.95 16.00 13.45
CA ILE A 501 9.58 16.49 13.32
C ILE A 501 9.32 17.65 14.28
N LEU A 502 8.52 18.60 13.80
CA LEU A 502 8.01 19.71 14.59
C LEU A 502 6.80 19.24 15.38
N LEU A 503 6.78 19.60 16.66
CA LEU A 503 5.74 19.18 17.58
C LEU A 503 4.95 20.36 18.13
N ARG A 504 3.66 20.10 18.38
CA ARG A 504 2.81 20.95 19.20
C ARG A 504 2.35 20.15 20.41
N LYS A 505 2.55 20.70 21.61
CA LYS A 505 2.08 20.08 22.84
C LYS A 505 0.57 20.21 22.99
N ALA A 506 -0.10 19.09 23.25
CA ALA A 506 -1.53 18.99 23.48
C ALA A 506 -1.79 18.18 24.77
N GLY A 507 -1.76 18.88 25.91
CA GLY A 507 -1.85 18.25 27.24
C GLY A 507 -0.63 17.37 27.52
N GLN A 508 -0.86 16.05 27.66
CA GLN A 508 0.19 15.05 27.85
C GLN A 508 0.75 14.45 26.55
N TYR A 509 0.16 14.83 25.41
CA TYR A 509 0.51 14.31 24.09
C TYR A 509 1.21 15.37 23.24
N TYR A 510 1.84 14.90 22.16
CA TYR A 510 2.49 15.71 21.16
C TYR A 510 1.89 15.43 19.78
N GLU A 511 1.43 16.47 19.10
CA GLU A 511 0.97 16.40 17.72
C GLU A 511 2.13 16.73 16.77
N ARG A 512 2.27 15.96 15.69
CA ARG A 512 3.14 16.33 14.57
C ARG A 512 2.50 17.48 13.80
N ILE A 513 3.26 18.54 13.58
CA ILE A 513 2.82 19.71 12.79
C ILE A 513 3.73 20.01 11.58
N GLY A 514 4.86 19.32 11.46
CA GLY A 514 5.82 19.55 10.40
C GLY A 514 7.08 18.75 10.58
N ARG A 515 8.11 19.14 9.84
CA ARG A 515 9.44 18.54 9.83
C ARG A 515 10.53 19.60 9.79
N LEU A 516 11.74 19.16 10.11
CA LEU A 516 12.94 19.92 9.83
C LEU A 516 14.05 19.04 9.32
N ASP A 517 14.98 19.68 8.62
CA ASP A 517 16.24 19.09 8.22
C ASP A 517 17.38 20.12 8.20
N PHE A 518 18.60 19.63 8.42
CA PHE A 518 19.82 20.39 8.22
C PHE A 518 21.01 19.47 7.98
N ASP A 519 22.04 19.99 7.30
CA ASP A 519 23.27 19.25 7.05
C ASP A 519 24.20 19.25 8.26
N MET A 520 24.66 18.06 8.64
CA MET A 520 25.63 17.89 9.71
C MET A 520 26.98 18.52 9.32
N PRO A 521 27.63 19.24 10.24
CA PRO A 521 28.88 19.91 9.95
C PRO A 521 29.98 18.88 9.68
N LYS A 522 30.84 19.13 8.69
CA LYS A 522 32.02 18.27 8.45
C LYS A 522 33.00 18.28 9.63
N ASN A 523 33.01 19.36 10.42
CA ASN A 523 33.84 19.51 11.62
C ASN A 523 33.47 18.45 12.69
N TYR A 524 34.44 17.58 13.00
CA TYR A 524 34.27 16.48 13.96
C TYR A 524 33.89 16.94 15.38
N LYS A 525 34.49 18.04 15.87
CA LYS A 525 34.19 18.57 17.22
C LYS A 525 32.75 19.08 17.30
N ARG A 526 32.26 19.76 16.25
CA ARG A 526 30.86 20.21 16.16
C ARG A 526 29.89 19.04 16.14
N ARG A 527 30.20 17.98 15.38
CA ARG A 527 29.37 16.74 15.35
C ARG A 527 29.26 16.08 16.72
N ILE A 528 30.37 15.93 17.44
CA ILE A 528 30.36 15.35 18.79
C ILE A 528 29.53 16.21 19.75
N SER A 529 29.66 17.53 19.67
CA SER A 529 28.96 18.44 20.57
C SER A 529 27.45 18.36 20.36
N LEU A 530 27.00 18.38 19.11
CA LEU A 530 25.59 18.16 18.76
C LEU A 530 25.09 16.78 19.21
N LYS A 531 25.87 15.72 18.99
CA LYS A 531 25.52 14.37 19.48
C LYS A 531 25.34 14.34 21.00
N LYS A 532 26.28 14.92 21.75
CA LYS A 532 26.18 15.02 23.22
C LYS A 532 24.92 15.78 23.64
N LEU A 533 24.61 16.89 22.96
CA LEU A 533 23.39 17.65 23.23
C LEU A 533 22.15 16.79 23.01
N MET A 534 22.06 16.08 21.88
CA MET A 534 20.95 15.19 21.57
C MET A 534 20.81 14.07 22.60
N ASP A 535 21.92 13.44 23.00
CA ASP A 535 21.90 12.37 23.99
C ASP A 535 21.50 12.87 25.39
N SER A 536 21.91 14.09 25.78
CA SER A 536 21.52 14.70 27.06
C SER A 536 20.05 15.14 27.11
N ASN A 537 19.39 15.31 25.96
CA ASN A 537 18.00 15.77 25.84
C ASN A 537 17.02 14.66 25.41
N ARG A 538 17.39 13.38 25.64
CA ARG A 538 16.47 12.26 25.41
C ARG A 538 15.31 12.32 26.39
N LYS A 539 14.08 12.28 25.86
CA LYS A 539 12.84 12.30 26.64
C LYS A 539 11.90 11.21 26.15
N ASN A 540 11.04 10.72 27.05
CA ASN A 540 9.89 9.92 26.66
C ASN A 540 8.87 10.84 25.98
N VAL A 541 8.49 10.47 24.76
CA VAL A 541 7.52 11.21 23.94
C VAL A 541 6.30 10.35 23.71
N CYS A 542 5.13 10.99 23.74
CA CYS A 542 3.83 10.39 23.47
C CYS A 542 3.21 11.12 22.27
N LEU A 543 3.48 10.65 21.06
CA LEU A 543 2.94 11.22 19.82
C LEU A 543 1.51 10.77 19.59
N ILE A 544 0.61 11.68 19.23
CA ILE A 544 -0.81 11.39 18.95
C ILE A 544 -1.24 11.73 17.53
#